data_AF-A0A1Y6FVH7-F1
#
_entry.id   AF-A0A1Y6FVH7-F1
#
_cell.length_a   1.000
_cell.length_b   1.000
_cell.length_c   1.000
_cell.angle_alpha   90.00
_cell.angle_beta   90.00
_cell.angle_gamma   90.00
#
_symmetry.space_group_name_H-M   'P 1'
#
loop_
_entity.id
_entity.type
_entity.pdbx_description
1 polymer ?
#
loop_
_entity_poly.entity_id
_entity_poly.type
_entity_poly.pdbx_seq_one_letter_code
_entity_poly.pdbx_strand_id
1 'polypeptide(L)'
;MRKQLAVSIAAALGLALAAPARADITGSIDATITLEAGCIINGQTLSDGAGAADFGTIDFGTQNTLFSEADGELLSGGGALRIQCSPGIVPTLSFEAGENDGSGAGPGAHAMAHASSPGHYVTYNLYSDAGRSTVIPVGGSLTLEATGAEQQIDIYARAFGEPGLVTGAYSDTVTVVLEL
;
A
#
# COMPACT_ATOMS: atom_id res chain seq x y z
N MET A 1 -75.94 -60.23 -56.77
CA MET A 1 -74.77 -59.40 -57.15
C MET A 1 -74.08 -58.90 -55.88
N ARG A 2 -72.92 -59.46 -55.52
CA ARG A 2 -72.01 -58.93 -54.49
C ARG A 2 -70.60 -58.95 -55.07
N LYS A 3 -70.03 -57.75 -55.24
CA LYS A 3 -68.77 -57.45 -55.93
C LYS A 3 -67.58 -57.88 -55.08
N GLN A 4 -66.59 -58.50 -55.72
CA GLN A 4 -65.24 -58.66 -55.21
C GLN A 4 -64.53 -57.30 -55.20
N LEU A 5 -63.79 -56.98 -54.15
CA LEU A 5 -62.79 -55.91 -54.17
C LEU A 5 -61.45 -56.49 -53.69
N ALA A 6 -60.52 -56.60 -54.63
CA ALA A 6 -59.10 -56.79 -54.38
C ALA A 6 -58.51 -55.48 -53.86
N VAL A 7 -57.72 -55.55 -52.78
CA VAL A 7 -56.98 -54.41 -52.23
C VAL A 7 -55.52 -54.57 -52.63
N SER A 8 -55.07 -53.73 -53.55
CA SER A 8 -53.66 -53.58 -53.93
C SER A 8 -53.01 -52.54 -53.02
N ILE A 9 -51.99 -52.92 -52.26
CA ILE A 9 -51.18 -52.03 -51.43
C ILE A 9 -50.05 -51.48 -52.29
N ALA A 10 -50.09 -50.19 -52.62
CA ALA A 10 -48.97 -49.47 -53.23
C ALA A 10 -48.17 -48.75 -52.13
N ALA A 11 -46.92 -49.14 -51.93
CA ALA A 11 -46.01 -48.49 -51.01
C ALA A 11 -45.46 -47.19 -51.64
N ALA A 12 -45.83 -46.03 -51.09
CA ALA A 12 -45.25 -44.74 -51.45
C ALA A 12 -43.92 -44.55 -50.71
N LEU A 13 -42.82 -44.56 -51.46
CA LEU A 13 -41.45 -44.34 -50.97
C LEU A 13 -41.23 -42.83 -50.79
N GLY A 14 -41.32 -42.33 -49.55
CA GLY A 14 -41.00 -40.95 -49.21
C GLY A 14 -39.48 -40.71 -49.23
N LEU A 15 -38.99 -39.87 -50.16
CA LEU A 15 -37.63 -39.34 -50.12
C LEU A 15 -37.52 -38.33 -48.96
N ALA A 16 -36.87 -38.75 -47.87
CA ALA A 16 -36.46 -37.84 -46.81
C ALA A 16 -35.29 -36.97 -47.30
N LEU A 17 -35.49 -35.65 -47.38
CA LEU A 17 -34.40 -34.67 -47.53
C LEU A 17 -33.56 -34.70 -46.24
N ALA A 18 -32.44 -35.42 -46.24
CA ALA A 18 -31.47 -35.36 -45.16
C ALA A 18 -30.80 -33.99 -45.16
N ALA A 19 -31.00 -33.19 -44.11
CA ALA A 19 -30.21 -31.99 -43.90
C ALA A 19 -28.72 -32.35 -43.74
N PRO A 20 -27.77 -31.51 -44.21
CA PRO A 20 -26.36 -31.80 -44.03
C PRO A 20 -26.03 -31.80 -42.53
N ALA A 21 -25.63 -32.96 -42.00
CA ALA A 21 -25.08 -33.05 -40.66
C ALA A 21 -23.70 -32.38 -40.67
N ARG A 22 -23.60 -31.18 -40.07
CA ARG A 22 -22.31 -30.57 -39.75
C ARG A 22 -21.85 -31.15 -38.41
N ALA A 23 -20.62 -31.64 -38.37
CA ALA A 23 -19.95 -32.03 -37.13
C ALA A 23 -18.98 -30.92 -36.75
N ASP A 24 -19.15 -30.35 -35.55
CA ASP A 24 -18.23 -29.34 -35.04
C ASP A 24 -16.97 -30.02 -34.50
N ILE A 25 -15.79 -29.44 -34.80
CA ILE A 25 -14.53 -29.84 -34.17
C ILE A 25 -14.41 -29.04 -32.89
N THR A 26 -14.45 -29.73 -31.75
CA THR A 26 -14.33 -29.13 -30.42
C THR A 26 -13.03 -29.56 -29.76
N GLY A 27 -12.53 -28.73 -28.85
CA GLY A 27 -11.31 -28.97 -28.09
C GLY A 27 -11.27 -28.13 -26.82
N SER A 28 -10.19 -28.26 -26.06
CA SER A 28 -9.98 -27.56 -24.79
C SER A 28 -8.66 -26.80 -24.83
N ILE A 29 -8.56 -25.72 -24.06
CA ILE A 29 -7.32 -25.00 -23.79
C ILE A 29 -7.09 -24.94 -22.28
N ASP A 30 -5.83 -24.82 -21.87
CA ASP A 30 -5.46 -24.59 -20.47
C ASP A 30 -5.33 -23.09 -20.19
N ALA A 31 -5.73 -22.67 -18.99
CA ALA A 31 -5.57 -21.31 -18.49
C ALA A 31 -4.89 -21.33 -17.12
N THR A 32 -3.85 -20.53 -16.92
CA THR A 32 -3.06 -20.46 -15.67
C THR A 32 -2.78 -19.01 -15.26
N ILE A 33 -2.63 -18.77 -13.96
CA ILE A 33 -2.23 -17.49 -13.35
C ILE A 33 -1.45 -17.78 -12.06
N THR A 34 -0.43 -16.96 -11.77
CA THR A 34 0.29 -16.94 -10.48
C THR A 34 0.03 -15.60 -9.81
N LEU A 35 -0.32 -15.62 -8.52
CA LEU A 35 -0.53 -14.43 -7.72
C LEU A 35 0.61 -14.30 -6.70
N GLU A 36 1.16 -13.10 -6.57
CA GLU A 36 2.15 -12.74 -5.56
C GLU A 36 1.51 -11.89 -4.47
N ALA A 37 2.14 -11.85 -3.30
CA ALA A 37 1.74 -10.94 -2.25
C ALA A 37 1.99 -9.49 -2.67
N GLY A 38 1.21 -8.57 -2.11
CA GLY A 38 1.35 -7.15 -2.34
C GLY A 38 0.45 -6.33 -1.43
N CYS A 39 0.68 -5.03 -1.46
CA CYS A 39 -0.10 -4.05 -0.71
C CYS A 39 -0.55 -2.89 -1.61
N ILE A 40 -1.60 -2.22 -1.18
CA ILE A 40 -1.98 -0.90 -1.64
C ILE A 40 -1.56 0.07 -0.55
N ILE A 41 -0.66 1.01 -0.87
CA ILE A 41 -0.19 2.05 0.05
C ILE A 41 -0.63 3.39 -0.53
N ASN A 42 -1.50 4.13 0.18
CA ASN A 42 -2.04 5.41 -0.28
C ASN A 42 -2.62 5.35 -1.71
N GLY A 43 -3.26 4.23 -2.06
CA GLY A 43 -3.82 3.98 -3.39
C GLY A 43 -2.83 3.46 -4.45
N GLN A 44 -1.56 3.31 -4.12
CA GLN A 44 -0.54 2.72 -4.99
C GLN A 44 -0.48 1.20 -4.82
N THR A 45 -0.79 0.42 -5.85
CA THR A 45 -0.61 -1.04 -5.84
C THR A 45 0.87 -1.39 -6.00
N LEU A 46 1.41 -2.12 -5.03
CA LEU A 46 2.81 -2.50 -4.93
C LEU A 46 2.90 -4.01 -4.68
N SER A 47 3.70 -4.70 -5.48
CA SER A 47 4.06 -6.11 -5.21
C SER A 47 5.08 -6.20 -4.08
N ASP A 48 5.21 -7.38 -3.49
CA ASP A 48 6.34 -7.69 -2.60
C ASP A 48 7.68 -7.36 -3.28
N GLY A 49 8.61 -6.79 -2.50
CA GLY A 49 9.91 -6.30 -2.97
C GLY A 49 9.86 -5.03 -3.84
N ALA A 50 8.71 -4.39 -4.03
CA ALA A 50 8.64 -3.11 -4.71
C ALA A 50 9.39 -2.01 -3.94
N GLY A 51 10.05 -1.10 -4.67
CA GLY A 51 10.71 0.08 -4.10
C GLY A 51 9.93 1.38 -4.32
N ALA A 52 10.37 2.46 -3.68
CA ALA A 52 9.84 3.82 -3.85
C ALA A 52 8.34 3.98 -3.56
N ALA A 53 7.83 3.27 -2.56
CA ALA A 53 6.50 3.52 -2.01
C ALA A 53 6.41 4.92 -1.39
N ASP A 54 5.30 5.62 -1.61
CA ASP A 54 5.01 6.88 -0.93
C ASP A 54 4.28 6.62 0.38
N PHE A 55 5.01 6.69 1.50
CA PHE A 55 4.43 6.56 2.86
C PHE A 55 3.88 7.89 3.40
N GLY A 56 4.10 9.01 2.70
CA GLY A 56 3.67 10.34 3.11
C GLY A 56 4.80 11.22 3.64
N THR A 57 4.39 12.34 4.24
CA THR A 57 5.27 13.39 4.78
C THR A 57 4.82 13.80 6.17
N ILE A 58 5.78 14.28 6.97
CA ILE A 58 5.53 14.94 8.25
C ILE A 58 5.91 16.41 8.08
N ASP A 59 4.97 17.30 8.40
CA ASP A 59 5.21 18.76 8.39
C ASP A 59 5.00 19.31 9.81
N PHE A 60 6.05 19.89 10.38
CA PHE A 60 6.00 20.56 11.69
C PHE A 60 5.55 22.03 11.60
N GLY A 61 5.22 22.50 10.39
CA GLY A 61 4.77 23.84 10.09
C GLY A 61 5.87 24.90 10.18
N THR A 62 5.46 26.17 10.19
CA THR A 62 6.38 27.31 10.34
C THR A 62 6.56 27.66 11.81
N GLN A 63 7.79 27.53 12.29
CA GLN A 63 8.18 27.89 13.66
C GLN A 63 9.18 29.04 13.65
N ASN A 64 9.20 29.84 14.73
CA ASN A 64 10.30 30.77 14.96
C ASN A 64 11.51 30.02 15.54
N THR A 65 12.73 30.56 15.43
CA THR A 65 13.96 29.88 15.88
C THR A 65 14.08 29.69 17.40
N LEU A 66 13.11 30.18 18.18
CA LEU A 66 13.03 30.07 19.65
C LEU A 66 11.89 29.13 20.11
N PHE A 67 11.31 28.34 19.21
CA PHE A 67 10.28 27.36 19.58
C PHE A 67 10.85 26.31 20.55
N SER A 68 9.99 25.70 21.37
CA SER A 68 10.38 24.62 22.27
C SER A 68 10.04 23.26 21.70
N GLU A 69 8.80 23.10 21.23
CA GLU A 69 8.29 21.87 20.64
C GLU A 69 7.35 22.22 19.49
N ALA A 70 7.34 21.39 18.46
CA ALA A 70 6.38 21.48 17.37
C ALA A 70 5.87 20.08 17.04
N ASP A 71 4.55 19.93 16.98
CA ASP A 71 3.89 18.65 16.72
C ASP A 71 3.56 18.51 15.25
N GLY A 72 3.74 17.30 14.72
CA GLY A 72 3.38 16.91 13.36
C GLY A 72 2.72 15.53 13.33
N GLU A 73 2.25 15.14 12.16
CA GLU A 73 1.64 13.83 11.88
C GLU A 73 2.08 13.36 10.49
N LEU A 74 2.21 12.05 10.29
CA LEU A 74 2.49 11.46 8.99
C LEU A 74 1.21 11.47 8.16
N LEU A 75 1.25 12.21 7.06
CA LEU A 75 0.12 12.37 6.15
C LEU A 75 0.53 12.06 4.71
N SER A 76 -0.34 11.43 3.94
CA SER A 76 -0.22 11.29 2.49
C SER A 76 -1.38 12.01 1.81
N GLY A 77 -1.07 12.94 0.90
CA GLY A 77 -2.10 13.72 0.18
C GLY A 77 -3.03 14.54 1.09
N GLY A 78 -2.62 14.86 2.32
CA GLY A 78 -3.43 15.57 3.31
C GLY A 78 -4.36 14.70 4.16
N GLY A 79 -4.28 13.37 4.04
CA GLY A 79 -4.96 12.40 4.90
C GLY A 79 -3.98 11.45 5.58
N ALA A 80 -4.48 10.59 6.49
CA ALA A 80 -3.66 9.60 7.18
C ALA A 80 -3.12 8.52 6.22
N LEU A 81 -2.01 7.88 6.59
CA LEU A 81 -1.43 6.75 5.85
C LEU A 81 -2.44 5.59 5.80
N ARG A 82 -2.72 5.10 4.58
CA ARG A 82 -3.62 3.97 4.33
C ARG A 82 -2.85 2.79 3.75
N ILE A 83 -2.97 1.63 4.38
CA ILE A 83 -2.33 0.39 3.94
C ILE A 83 -3.36 -0.72 3.85
N GLN A 84 -3.40 -1.43 2.71
CA GLN A 84 -4.16 -2.66 2.52
C GLN A 84 -3.25 -3.72 1.93
N CYS A 85 -2.91 -4.75 2.70
CA CYS A 85 -2.10 -5.85 2.21
C CYS A 85 -2.93 -7.08 1.85
N SER A 86 -2.31 -8.05 1.17
CA SER A 86 -2.94 -9.33 0.87
C SER A 86 -3.36 -10.05 2.17
N PRO A 87 -4.55 -10.67 2.24
CA PRO A 87 -5.05 -11.29 3.47
C PRO A 87 -4.20 -12.49 3.90
N GLY A 88 -4.06 -12.70 5.21
CA GLY A 88 -3.33 -13.85 5.78
C GLY A 88 -1.82 -13.68 5.90
N ILE A 89 -1.30 -12.53 5.48
CA ILE A 89 0.10 -12.11 5.63
C ILE A 89 0.14 -11.03 6.71
N VAL A 90 1.07 -11.12 7.66
CA VAL A 90 1.19 -10.19 8.81
C VAL A 90 2.22 -9.11 8.46
N PRO A 91 1.80 -7.92 8.00
CA PRO A 91 2.74 -6.92 7.55
C PRO A 91 3.46 -6.28 8.73
N THR A 92 4.73 -5.95 8.56
CA THR A 92 5.52 -5.21 9.55
C THR A 92 6.01 -3.91 8.93
N LEU A 93 5.58 -2.78 9.50
CA LEU A 93 5.99 -1.44 9.09
C LEU A 93 7.13 -0.97 9.99
N SER A 94 8.34 -0.83 9.46
CA SER A 94 9.50 -0.33 10.20
C SER A 94 9.93 1.07 9.77
N PHE A 95 10.45 1.81 10.74
CA PHE A 95 11.01 3.15 10.59
C PHE A 95 12.51 3.05 10.86
N GLU A 96 13.27 2.93 9.78
CA GLU A 96 14.72 2.74 9.81
C GLU A 96 15.44 4.08 10.01
N ALA A 97 16.72 4.14 9.69
CA ALA A 97 17.51 5.35 9.85
C ALA A 97 17.05 6.50 8.94
N GLY A 98 17.07 7.71 9.51
CA GLY A 98 17.07 8.98 8.80
C GLY A 98 18.45 9.34 8.26
N GLU A 99 18.52 10.37 7.41
CA GLU A 99 19.77 10.82 6.81
C GLU A 99 20.71 11.48 7.82
N ASN A 100 20.17 11.99 8.93
CA ASN A 100 20.92 12.78 9.90
C ASN A 100 20.80 12.28 11.35
N ASP A 101 20.35 11.03 11.56
CA ASP A 101 20.20 10.44 12.90
C ASP A 101 21.46 10.61 13.76
N GLY A 102 21.26 10.87 15.05
CA GLY A 102 22.35 11.15 16.00
C GLY A 102 23.03 12.52 15.82
N SER A 103 22.60 13.34 14.87
CA SER A 103 22.98 14.75 14.77
C SER A 103 22.10 15.64 15.66
N GLY A 104 22.53 16.87 15.92
CA GLY A 104 21.83 17.79 16.82
C GLY A 104 22.10 17.51 18.30
N ALA A 105 21.56 18.37 19.17
CA ALA A 105 21.79 18.31 20.62
C ALA A 105 20.51 18.07 21.43
N GLY A 106 19.35 18.04 20.79
CA GLY A 106 18.07 17.80 21.44
C GLY A 106 17.77 16.32 21.70
N PRO A 107 16.60 16.01 22.29
CA PRO A 107 16.24 14.67 22.76
C PRO A 107 15.66 13.75 21.68
N GLY A 108 15.57 14.19 20.42
CA GLY A 108 15.01 13.40 19.33
C GLY A 108 15.96 12.31 18.82
N ALA A 109 15.40 11.20 18.35
CA ALA A 109 16.13 10.09 17.75
C ALA A 109 16.53 10.34 16.29
N HIS A 110 15.68 11.10 15.57
CA HIS A 110 15.94 11.57 14.21
C HIS A 110 16.30 13.05 14.20
N ALA A 111 16.85 13.55 13.10
CA ALA A 111 17.20 14.95 12.96
C ALA A 111 16.98 15.49 11.55
N MET A 112 16.43 16.71 11.46
CA MET A 112 16.35 17.46 10.21
C MET A 112 17.55 18.39 10.08
N ALA A 113 18.22 18.40 8.92
CA ALA A 113 19.35 19.26 8.63
C ALA A 113 18.92 20.55 7.94
N HIS A 114 19.55 21.67 8.28
CA HIS A 114 19.31 22.94 7.58
C HIS A 114 19.79 22.86 6.12
N ALA A 115 18.94 23.28 5.19
CA ALA A 115 19.16 23.10 3.75
C ALA A 115 20.43 23.77 3.20
N SER A 116 20.92 24.84 3.83
CA SER A 116 22.05 25.65 3.33
C SER A 116 23.11 26.03 4.37
N SER A 117 22.99 25.55 5.60
CA SER A 117 23.89 25.90 6.72
C SER A 117 24.27 24.62 7.45
N PRO A 118 25.34 23.94 7.01
CA PRO A 118 25.76 22.68 7.61
C PRO A 118 26.01 22.82 9.12
N GLY A 119 25.72 21.77 9.89
CA GLY A 119 25.91 21.77 11.33
C GLY A 119 24.72 22.29 12.14
N HIS A 120 23.65 22.76 11.49
CA HIS A 120 22.40 23.13 12.15
C HIS A 120 21.37 22.02 11.95
N TYR A 121 20.87 21.50 13.07
CA TYR A 121 19.93 20.39 13.09
C TYR A 121 18.76 20.69 14.02
N VAL A 122 17.59 20.15 13.70
CA VAL A 122 16.41 20.11 14.57
C VAL A 122 16.07 18.65 14.82
N THR A 123 16.23 18.19 16.06
CA THR A 123 15.91 16.81 16.43
C THR A 123 14.39 16.59 16.53
N TYR A 124 13.93 15.38 16.24
CA TYR A 124 12.53 14.99 16.37
C TYR A 124 12.36 13.51 16.70
N ASN A 125 11.19 13.14 17.20
CA ASN A 125 10.79 11.76 17.47
C ASN A 125 9.50 11.41 16.71
N LEU A 126 9.38 10.12 16.38
CA LEU A 126 8.15 9.50 15.89
C LEU A 126 7.45 8.77 17.04
N TYR A 127 6.12 8.71 16.99
CA TYR A 127 5.28 8.14 18.04
C TYR A 127 4.12 7.36 17.45
N SER A 128 3.74 6.28 18.14
CA SER A 128 2.62 5.41 17.75
C SER A 128 1.28 5.82 18.37
N ASP A 129 1.26 6.86 19.23
CA ASP A 129 0.07 7.34 19.91
C ASP A 129 -0.06 8.87 19.84
N ALA A 130 -1.31 9.34 19.80
CA ALA A 130 -1.63 10.77 19.73
C ALA A 130 -1.09 11.57 20.93
N GLY A 131 -0.94 10.92 22.08
CA GLY A 131 -0.37 11.51 23.29
C GLY A 131 1.15 11.68 23.23
N ARG A 132 1.82 11.14 22.21
CA ARG A 132 3.28 11.14 22.04
C ARG A 132 4.00 10.58 23.26
N SER A 133 3.47 9.48 23.78
CA SER A 133 3.99 8.79 24.96
C SER A 133 4.84 7.56 24.61
N THR A 134 4.63 6.99 23.44
CA THR A 134 5.26 5.77 22.94
C THR A 134 6.10 6.08 21.72
N VAL A 135 7.39 6.32 21.95
CA VAL A 135 8.38 6.60 20.88
C VAL A 135 8.56 5.37 20.00
N ILE A 136 8.58 5.58 18.69
CA ILE A 136 9.09 4.63 17.71
C ILE A 136 10.58 4.95 17.55
N PRO A 137 11.49 4.10 18.06
CA PRO A 137 12.93 4.34 17.93
C PRO A 137 13.39 4.12 16.48
N VAL A 138 14.63 4.53 16.18
CA VAL A 138 15.30 4.14 14.93
C VAL A 138 15.36 2.62 14.82
N GLY A 139 14.89 2.06 13.70
CA GLY A 139 14.71 0.62 13.48
C GLY A 139 13.51 0.03 14.22
N GLY A 140 12.66 0.86 14.81
CA GLY A 140 11.42 0.46 15.47
C GLY A 140 10.35 0.05 14.45
N SER A 141 9.48 -0.88 14.84
CA SER A 141 8.46 -1.45 13.95
C SER A 141 7.08 -1.52 14.58
N LEU A 142 6.04 -1.42 13.74
CA LEU A 142 4.65 -1.70 14.08
C LEU A 142 4.16 -2.90 13.28
N THR A 143 3.58 -3.87 13.97
CA THR A 143 2.88 -4.99 13.33
C THR A 143 1.48 -4.56 12.94
N LEU A 144 1.10 -4.80 11.68
CA LEU A 144 -0.21 -4.49 11.13
C LEU A 144 -1.13 -5.73 11.16
N GLU A 145 -2.43 -5.51 11.08
CA GLU A 145 -3.41 -6.59 11.12
C GLU A 145 -3.45 -7.37 9.78
N ALA A 146 -3.50 -8.69 9.81
CA ALA A 146 -3.47 -9.54 8.61
C ALA A 146 -4.85 -9.78 7.95
N THR A 147 -5.76 -8.80 8.05
CA THR A 147 -7.18 -8.99 7.68
C THR A 147 -7.47 -8.86 6.18
N GLY A 148 -6.57 -8.24 5.42
CA GLY A 148 -6.80 -7.86 4.03
C GLY A 148 -7.72 -6.65 3.83
N ALA A 149 -8.24 -6.06 4.91
CA ALA A 149 -8.96 -4.80 4.87
C ALA A 149 -7.99 -3.61 4.92
N GLU A 150 -8.38 -2.49 4.34
CA GLU A 150 -7.60 -1.25 4.40
C GLU A 150 -7.59 -0.67 5.82
N GLN A 151 -6.42 -0.26 6.27
CA GLN A 151 -6.12 0.15 7.64
C GLN A 151 -5.62 1.59 7.64
N GLN A 152 -6.00 2.35 8.66
CA GLN A 152 -5.39 3.65 8.94
C GLN A 152 -4.21 3.43 9.85
N ILE A 153 -3.04 3.96 9.47
CA ILE A 153 -1.84 3.94 10.29
C ILE A 153 -1.56 5.38 10.70
N ASP A 154 -1.78 5.69 11.98
CA ASP A 154 -1.52 7.02 12.51
C ASP A 154 -0.14 7.06 13.16
N ILE A 155 0.75 7.90 12.61
CA ILE A 155 2.08 8.15 13.16
C ILE A 155 2.16 9.63 13.52
N TYR A 156 2.53 9.90 14.76
CA TYR A 156 2.66 11.24 15.30
C TYR A 156 4.13 11.61 15.42
N ALA A 157 4.43 12.89 15.37
CA ALA A 157 5.79 13.37 15.52
C ALA A 157 5.87 14.59 16.44
N ARG A 158 7.05 14.80 17.02
CA ARG A 158 7.41 16.01 17.75
C ARG A 158 8.84 16.41 17.46
N ALA A 159 9.03 17.63 16.98
CA ALA A 159 10.32 18.29 16.84
C ALA A 159 10.65 19.11 18.09
N PHE A 160 11.93 19.23 18.40
CA PHE A 160 12.44 19.93 19.58
C PHE A 160 13.30 21.12 19.15
N GLY A 161 13.02 22.29 19.71
CA GLY A 161 13.81 23.47 19.47
C GLY A 161 15.11 23.46 20.29
N GLU A 162 16.16 24.01 19.70
CA GLU A 162 17.52 24.00 20.25
C GLU A 162 18.14 25.42 20.24
N PRO A 163 19.03 25.75 21.19
CA PRO A 163 19.75 27.02 21.12
C PRO A 163 20.62 27.11 19.86
N GLY A 164 20.59 28.25 19.18
CA GLY A 164 21.45 28.50 18.01
C GLY A 164 20.87 28.03 16.67
N LEU A 165 19.58 27.66 16.63
CA LEU A 165 18.86 27.48 15.37
C LEU A 165 18.85 28.76 14.53
N VAL A 166 19.04 28.58 13.23
CA VAL A 166 19.02 29.66 12.23
C VAL A 166 17.78 29.56 11.36
N THR A 167 17.37 30.68 10.76
CA THR A 167 16.20 30.74 9.89
C THR A 167 16.45 30.05 8.56
N GLY A 168 15.53 29.18 8.16
CA GLY A 168 15.52 28.51 6.87
C GLY A 168 14.81 27.16 6.96
N ALA A 169 14.85 26.40 5.87
CA ALA A 169 14.23 25.08 5.82
C ALA A 169 15.15 24.04 6.45
N TYR A 170 14.55 23.12 7.21
CA TYR A 170 15.19 21.91 7.73
C TYR A 170 14.45 20.71 7.14
N SER A 171 15.18 19.69 6.72
CA SER A 171 14.60 18.46 6.16
C SER A 171 15.38 17.22 6.58
N ASP A 172 14.68 16.09 6.57
CA ASP A 172 15.23 14.76 6.78
C ASP A 172 14.52 13.77 5.86
N THR A 173 15.13 12.62 5.62
CA THR A 173 14.52 11.51 4.88
C THR A 173 14.66 10.24 5.70
N VAL A 174 13.56 9.78 6.31
CA VAL A 174 13.50 8.52 7.05
C VAL A 174 13.21 7.37 6.09
N THR A 175 14.01 6.32 6.16
CA THR A 175 13.73 5.09 5.41
C THR A 175 12.60 4.32 6.10
N VAL A 176 11.51 4.05 5.37
CA VAL A 176 10.37 3.26 5.86
C VAL A 176 10.27 1.98 5.04
N VAL A 177 10.10 0.84 5.71
CA VAL A 177 10.00 -0.48 5.08
C VAL A 177 8.70 -1.14 5.49
N LEU A 178 8.01 -1.73 4.53
CA LEU A 178 6.87 -2.61 4.77
C LEU A 178 7.24 -4.02 4.34
N GLU A 179 7.43 -4.90 5.32
CA GLU A 179 7.69 -6.33 5.10
C GLU A 179 6.37 -7.11 5.12
N LEU A 180 6.25 -8.10 4.22
CA LEU A 180 5.07 -8.97 4.06
C LEU A 180 5.37 -10.39 4.56
#